data_AF-A0A498KY28-F1
#
_entry.id   AF-A0A498KY28-F1
#
_cell.length_a   1.000
_cell.length_b   1.000
_cell.length_c   1.000
_cell.angle_alpha   90.00
_cell.angle_beta   90.00
_cell.angle_gamma   90.00
#
_symmetry.space_group_name_H-M   'P 1'
#
loop_
_entity.id
_entity.type
_entity.pdbx_description
1 polymer ?
#
loop_
_entity_poly.entity_id
_entity_poly.type
_entity_poly.pdbx_seq_one_letter_code
_entity_poly.pdbx_strand_id
1 'polypeptide(L)' 'MSETNPLADRRIRGAIGLSGALVVVFVAYFFLEGTVQLVAYGIAVLDAIVTPIVLGKAVEQNEPAEEEDPSRVG' A
#
# COMPACT_ATOMS: atom_id res chain seq x y z
N MET A 1 18.97 9.84 15.10
CA MET A 1 17.52 9.61 15.29
C MET A 1 17.14 8.54 14.31
N SER A 2 16.66 7.38 14.76
CA SER A 2 16.20 6.31 13.87
C SER A 2 15.00 6.84 13.08
N GLU A 3 15.11 6.89 11.76
CA GLU A 3 13.97 7.16 10.88
C GLU A 3 12.99 5.99 11.00
N THR A 4 12.03 6.12 11.92
CA THR A 4 10.91 5.20 12.03
C THR A 4 10.09 5.32 10.75
N ASN A 5 10.28 4.38 9.81
CA ASN A 5 9.55 4.36 8.56
C ASN A 5 8.05 4.12 8.83
N PRO A 6 7.17 5.12 8.67
CA PRO A 6 5.74 5.00 9.00
C PRO A 6 5.03 4.00 8.08
N LEU A 7 5.59 3.67 6.92
CA LEU A 7 5.01 2.71 5.99
C LEU A 7 5.31 1.26 6.39
N ALA A 8 6.28 1.02 7.28
CA ALA A 8 6.55 -0.30 7.84
C ALA A 8 5.40 -0.79 8.73
N ASP A 9 4.61 0.13 9.32
CA ASP A 9 3.43 -0.24 10.09
C ASP A 9 2.30 -0.72 9.17
N ARG A 10 1.86 -1.97 9.38
CA ARG A 10 0.77 -2.61 8.63
C ARG A 10 -0.56 -1.85 8.72
N ARG A 11 -0.80 -1.12 9.81
CA ARG A 11 -2.03 -0.34 10.01
C ARG A 11 -2.01 0.93 9.17
N ILE A 12 -0.87 1.61 9.09
CA ILE A 12 -0.72 2.87 8.34
C ILE A 12 -0.93 2.62 6.85
N ARG A 13 -0.25 1.61 6.29
CA ARG A 13 -0.47 1.20 4.88
C ARG A 13 -1.90 0.76 4.59
N GLY A 14 -2.55 0.09 5.55
CA GLY A 14 -3.94 -0.35 5.41
C GLY A 14 -4.90 0.84 5.37
N ALA A 15 -4.65 1.85 6.21
CA ALA A 15 -5.41 3.09 6.22
C ALA A 15 -5.25 3.87 4.90
N ILE A 16 -4.04 3.91 4.32
CA ILE A 16 -3.79 4.54 3.02
C ILE A 16 -4.62 3.87 1.92
N GLY A 17 -4.51 2.54 1.78
CA GLY A 17 -5.27 1.78 0.78
C GLY A 17 -6.79 1.92 0.97
N LEU A 18 -7.27 1.89 2.21
CA LEU A 18 -8.69 2.05 2.51
C LEU A 18 -9.20 3.46 2.18
N SER A 19 -8.42 4.51 2.49
CA SER A 19 -8.81 5.88 2.19
C SER A 19 -8.93 6.16 0.70
N GLY A 20 -8.01 5.63 -0.13
CA GLY A 20 -8.09 5.72 -1.59
C GLY A 20 -9.33 5.02 -2.12
N ALA A 21 -9.55 3.77 -1.70
CA ALA A 21 -10.72 3.00 -2.08
C ALA A 21 -12.04 3.69 -1.69
N LEU A 22 -12.12 4.32 -0.51
CA LEU A 22 -13.31 5.07 -0.08
C LEU A 22 -13.63 6.25 -1.00
N VAL A 23 -12.61 6.97 -1.47
CA VAL A 23 -12.81 8.06 -2.44
C VAL A 23 -13.35 7.51 -3.76
N VAL A 24 -12.81 6.40 -4.24
CA VAL A 24 -13.30 5.76 -5.48
C VAL A 24 -14.75 5.29 -5.32
N VAL A 25 -15.09 4.65 -4.19
CA VAL A 25 -16.47 4.24 -3.89
C VAL A 25 -17.42 5.44 -3.84
N PHE A 26 -16.99 6.54 -3.21
CA PHE A 26 -17.77 7.77 -3.15
C PHE A 26 -18.05 8.31 -4.56
N VAL A 27 -17.02 8.46 -5.38
CA VAL A 27 -17.18 8.94 -6.76
C VAL A 27 -18.08 8.00 -7.57
N ALA A 28 -17.88 6.69 -7.45
CA ALA A 28 -18.69 5.72 -8.17
C ALA A 28 -20.16 5.75 -7.76
N TYR A 29 -20.45 5.90 -6.47
CA TYR A 29 -21.83 5.95 -5.98
C TYR A 29 -22.58 7.22 -6.41
N PHE A 30 -21.92 8.38 -6.36
CA PHE A 30 -22.58 9.66 -6.60
C PHE A 30 -22.57 10.12 -8.07
N PHE A 31 -21.63 9.62 -8.89
CA PHE A 31 -21.39 10.17 -10.23
C PHE A 31 -21.36 9.14 -11.36
N LEU A 32 -21.33 7.84 -11.07
CA LEU A 32 -21.31 6.79 -12.09
C LEU A 32 -22.59 5.96 -12.05
N GLU A 33 -23.00 5.48 -13.21
CA GLU A 33 -24.18 4.62 -13.37
C GLU A 33 -23.84 3.38 -14.20
N GLY A 34 -24.68 2.34 -14.05
CA GLY A 34 -24.62 1.12 -14.84
C GLY A 34 -23.30 0.36 -14.69
N THR A 35 -22.78 -0.17 -15.79
CA THR A 35 -21.59 -1.02 -15.79
C THR A 35 -20.33 -0.31 -15.28
N VAL A 36 -20.19 0.99 -15.57
CA VAL A 36 -19.00 1.76 -15.17
C VAL A 36 -18.90 1.88 -13.65
N GLN A 37 -20.04 2.02 -12.96
CA GLN A 37 -20.10 2.01 -11.51
C GLN A 37 -19.62 0.67 -10.92
N LEU A 38 -20.04 -0.46 -11.49
CA LEU A 38 -19.60 -1.79 -11.04
C LEU A 38 -18.10 -2.01 -11.26
N VAL A 39 -17.57 -1.56 -12.40
CA VAL A 39 -16.13 -1.61 -12.68
C VAL A 39 -15.37 -0.75 -11.67
N ALA A 40 -15.85 0.45 -11.36
CA ALA A 40 -15.23 1.33 -10.39
C ALA A 40 -15.22 0.73 -8.97
N TYR A 41 -16.28 0.03 -8.56
CA TYR A 41 -16.27 -0.73 -7.31
C TYR A 41 -15.26 -1.88 -7.33
N GLY A 42 -15.14 -2.59 -8.45
CA GLY A 42 -14.08 -3.58 -8.64
C GLY A 42 -12.68 -2.98 -8.46
N ILE A 43 -12.44 -1.81 -9.05
CA ILE A 43 -11.17 -1.09 -8.90
C ILE A 43 -10.96 -0.66 -7.44
N ALA A 44 -11.98 -0.17 -6.75
CA ALA A 44 -11.85 0.23 -5.34
C ALA A 44 -11.47 -0.94 -4.43
N VAL A 45 -12.08 -2.12 -4.64
CA VAL A 45 -11.71 -3.33 -3.89
C VAL A 45 -10.28 -3.75 -4.19
N LEU A 46 -9.87 -3.70 -5.46
CA LEU A 46 -8.49 -3.99 -5.85
C LEU A 46 -7.52 -3.00 -5.20
N ASP A 47 -7.82 -1.69 -5.21
CA ASP A 47 -6.99 -0.65 -4.62
C ASP A 47 -6.79 -0.88 -3.11
N ALA A 48 -7.86 -1.19 -2.38
CA ALA A 48 -7.82 -1.49 -0.94
C ALA A 48 -6.90 -2.67 -0.59
N ILE A 49 -6.69 -3.61 -1.52
CA ILE A 49 -5.87 -4.82 -1.32
C ILE A 49 -4.45 -4.62 -1.88
N VAL A 50 -4.34 -4.10 -3.10
CA VAL A 50 -3.09 -4.02 -3.85
C VAL A 50 -2.18 -2.94 -3.26
N THR A 51 -2.71 -1.77 -2.92
CA THR A 51 -1.92 -0.65 -2.36
C THR A 51 -1.13 -1.04 -1.11
N PRO A 52 -1.72 -1.64 -0.05
CA PRO A 52 -0.95 -2.06 1.10
C PRO A 52 0.01 -3.22 0.83
N ILE A 53 -0.16 -4.01 -0.24
CA ILE A 53 0.82 -5.04 -0.62
C ILE A 53 2.03 -4.40 -1.30
N VAL A 54 1.80 -3.53 -2.29
CA VAL A 54 2.85 -2.85 -3.05
C VAL A 54 3.72 -2.00 -2.13
N LEU A 55 3.11 -1.28 -1.19
CA LEU A 55 3.84 -0.49 -0.20
C LEU A 55 4.75 -1.37 0.69
N GLY A 56 4.52 -2.69 0.75
CA GLY A 56 5.27 -3.65 1.60
C GLY A 56 6.54 -4.03 0.97
N LYS A 57 6.39 -4.47 -0.27
CA LYS A 57 7.50 -4.75 -1.17
C LYS A 57 8.40 -3.53 -1.31
N ALA A 58 7.84 -2.33 -1.38
CA ALA A 58 8.61 -1.08 -1.46
C ALA A 58 9.41 -0.77 -0.18
N VAL A 59 8.94 -1.20 1.01
CA VAL A 59 9.70 -1.05 2.26
C VAL A 59 10.80 -2.11 2.33
N GLU A 60 10.49 -3.36 2.02
CA GLU A 60 11.44 -4.48 1.99
C GLU A 60 12.59 -4.26 1.00
N GLN A 61 12.31 -3.71 -0.20
CA GLN A 61 13.34 -3.40 -1.20
C GLN A 61 14.27 -2.25 -0.81
N ASN A 62 13.88 -1.43 0.18
CA ASN A 62 14.67 -0.30 0.66
C ASN A 62 15.44 -0.61 1.95
N GLU A 63 15.38 -1.85 2.47
CA GLU A 63 16.34 -2.29 3.48
C GLU A 63 17.69 -2.52 2.79
N PRO A 64 18.73 -1.71 3.07
CA PRO A 64 20.06 -1.99 2.55
C PRO A 64 20.48 -3.36 3.09
N ALA A 65 20.97 -4.21 2.19
CA ALA A 65 21.53 -5.51 2.54
C ALA A 65 22.41 -5.37 3.79
N GLU A 66 22.16 -6.20 4.81
CA GLU A 66 23.06 -6.34 5.95
C GLU A 66 24.48 -6.38 5.41
N GLU A 67 25.29 -5.37 5.77
CA GLU A 67 26.73 -5.40 5.55
C GLU A 67 27.23 -6.70 6.14
N GLU A 68 27.63 -7.63 5.28
CA GLU A 68 28.31 -8.86 5.66
C GLU A 68 29.56 -8.43 6.42
N ASP A 69 29.51 -8.56 7.76
CA ASP A 69 30.58 -8.17 8.66
C ASP A 69 31.91 -8.80 8.22
N PRO A 70 32.86 -8.01 7.68
CA PRO A 70 34.13 -8.54 7.19
C PRO A 70 35.02 -9.06 8.34
N SER A 71 34.61 -8.89 9.61
CA SER A 71 35.32 -9.37 10.80
C SER A 71 35.16 -10.87 11.05
N ARG A 72 34.30 -11.57 10.29
CA ARG A 72 34.07 -13.02 10.46
C ARG A 72 34.99 -13.91 9.62
N VAL A 73 35.97 -13.33 8.92
CA VAL A 73 37.00 -14.08 8.18
C VAL A 73 38.39 -13.61 8.62
N GLY A 74 38.98 -14.32 9.59
CA GLY A 74 40.42 -14.34 9.85
C GLY A 74 40.90 -13.50 11.01
#